data_AF-A0A520EDA4-F1
#
_entry.id   AF-A0A520EDA4-F1
#
_cell.length_a   1.000
_cell.length_b   1.000
_cell.length_c   1.000
_cell.angle_alpha   90.00
_cell.angle_beta   90.00
_cell.angle_gamma   90.00
#
_symmetry.space_group_name_H-M   'P 1'
#
loop_
_entity.id
_entity.type
_entity.pdbx_description
1 polymer ?
#
loop_
_entity_poly.entity_id
_entity_poly.type
_entity_poly.pdbx_seq_one_letter_code
_entity_poly.pdbx_strand_id
1 'polypeptide(L)' 'MDKLIYVDDSLPGIARRRSGKGWAYFDAKGARIANPDERDRLNSIALPPAYRDAWFCPAPTGHILA' A
#
# COMPACT_ATOMS: atom_id res chain seq x y z
N MET A 1 7.73 -16.95 12.60
CA MET A 1 6.31 -16.67 12.90
C MET A 1 6.24 -15.17 13.08
N ASP A 2 5.85 -14.45 12.03
CA ASP A 2 5.89 -12.99 12.10
C ASP A 2 4.76 -12.47 12.98
N LYS A 3 5.09 -11.52 13.86
CA LYS A 3 4.19 -10.97 14.86
C LYS A 3 3.18 -10.05 14.16
N LEU A 4 1.88 -10.27 14.43
CA LEU A 4 0.81 -9.37 14.00
C LEU A 4 1.01 -7.98 14.62
N ILE A 5 0.91 -6.93 13.81
CA ILE A 5 1.03 -5.55 14.25
C ILE A 5 -0.34 -4.86 14.14
N TYR A 6 -0.71 -4.17 15.22
CA TYR A 6 -1.90 -3.32 15.21
C TYR A 6 -1.55 -1.95 14.64
N VAL A 7 -2.25 -1.55 13.58
CA VAL A 7 -2.05 -0.32 12.80
C VAL A 7 -3.40 0.36 12.59
N ASP A 8 -3.41 1.69 12.57
CA ASP A 8 -4.59 2.49 12.26
C ASP A 8 -4.39 3.19 10.93
N ASP A 9 -5.44 3.36 10.13
CA ASP A 9 -5.35 3.98 8.80
C ASP A 9 -5.13 5.51 8.86
N SER A 10 -5.26 6.13 10.03
CA SER A 10 -4.79 7.50 10.27
C SER A 10 -3.26 7.62 10.31
N LEU A 11 -2.53 6.51 10.45
CA LEU A 11 -1.07 6.51 10.42
C LEU A 11 -0.55 6.78 9.00
N PRO A 12 0.65 7.35 8.85
CA PRO A 12 1.25 7.54 7.53
C PRO A 12 1.44 6.19 6.82
N GLY A 13 0.71 6.00 5.71
CA GLY A 13 0.72 4.77 4.92
C GLY A 13 1.28 4.96 3.52
N ILE A 14 1.06 3.94 2.70
CA ILE A 14 1.41 3.94 1.29
C ILE A 14 0.18 4.38 0.49
N ALA A 15 0.36 5.35 -0.40
CA ALA A 15 -0.68 5.81 -1.30
C ALA A 15 -0.56 5.14 -2.68
N ARG A 16 -1.68 4.97 -3.37
CA ARG A 16 -1.73 4.43 -4.74
C ARG A 16 -2.29 5.46 -5.71
N ARG A 17 -1.66 5.61 -6.89
CA ARG A 17 -2.14 6.48 -7.98
C ARG A 17 -2.10 5.75 -9.33
N ARG A 18 -3.02 6.08 -10.23
CA ARG A 18 -3.02 5.55 -11.61
C ARG A 18 -1.72 5.97 -12.31
N SER A 19 -1.08 5.03 -13.02
CA SER A 19 0.08 5.30 -13.86
C SER A 19 0.00 4.44 -15.12
N GLY A 20 -0.36 5.07 -16.24
CA GLY A 20 -0.61 4.37 -17.50
C GLY A 20 -1.67 3.28 -17.35
N LYS A 21 -1.30 2.03 -17.67
CA LYS A 21 -2.19 0.87 -17.58
C LYS A 21 -2.28 0.25 -16.19
N GLY A 22 -1.49 0.72 -15.22
CA GLY A 22 -1.39 0.11 -13.89
C GLY A 22 -1.39 1.12 -12.75
N TRP A 23 -0.77 0.73 -11.65
CA TRP A 23 -0.68 1.49 -10.42
C TRP A 23 0.77 1.85 -10.09
N ALA A 24 0.94 3.07 -9.57
CA ALA A 24 2.17 3.51 -8.91
C ALA A 24 1.88 3.70 -7.42
N TYR A 25 2.86 3.37 -6.59
CA TYR A 25 2.77 3.44 -5.14
C TYR A 25 3.77 4.46 -4.60
N PHE A 26 3.39 5.14 -3.53
CA PHE A 26 4.14 6.22 -2.92
C PHE A 26 4.18 6.03 -1.42
N ASP A 27 5.34 6.23 -0.80
CA ASP A 27 5.46 6.18 0.65
C ASP A 27 4.76 7.37 1.33
N ALA A 28 4.77 7.36 2.66
CA ALA A 28 4.20 8.42 3.49
C ALA A 28 4.80 9.82 3.24
N LYS A 29 6.00 9.91 2.64
CA LYS A 29 6.69 11.16 2.29
C LYS A 29 6.43 11.57 0.84
N GLY A 30 5.67 10.77 0.08
CA GLY A 30 5.38 10.98 -1.33
C GLY A 30 6.47 10.49 -2.27
N ALA A 31 7.49 9.77 -1.77
CA ALA A 31 8.51 9.18 -2.63
C ALA A 31 7.96 7.94 -3.33
N ARG A 32 8.24 7.82 -4.63
CA ARG A 32 7.77 6.70 -5.44
C ARG A 32 8.48 5.41 -5.02
N ILE A 33 7.69 4.38 -4.73
CA ILE A 33 8.21 3.04 -4.47
C ILE A 33 8.61 2.39 -5.79
N ALA A 34 9.91 2.24 -6.02
CA ALA A 34 10.48 1.63 -7.23
C ALA A 34 10.70 0.12 -7.10
N ASN A 35 10.79 -0.39 -5.87
CA ASN A 35 11.03 -1.81 -5.61
C ASN A 35 9.91 -2.67 -6.22
N PRO A 36 10.21 -3.59 -7.17
CA PRO A 36 9.22 -4.44 -7.80
C PRO A 36 8.50 -5.37 -6.80
N ASP A 37 9.23 -5.98 -5.86
CA ASP A 37 8.67 -6.94 -4.91
C ASP A 37 7.61 -6.28 -4.01
N GLU A 38 7.88 -5.05 -3.59
CA GLU A 38 6.95 -4.26 -2.78
C GLU A 38 5.71 -3.85 -3.57
N ARG A 39 5.86 -3.53 -4.85
CA ARG A 39 4.72 -3.22 -5.72
C ARG A 39 3.85 -4.45 -5.96
N ASP A 40 4.46 -5.62 -6.11
CA ASP A 40 3.74 -6.89 -6.29
C ASP A 40 3.00 -7.29 -5.01
N ARG A 41 3.61 -7.10 -3.84
CA ARG A 41 2.94 -7.21 -2.53
C ARG A 41 1.70 -6.32 -2.46
N LEU A 42 1.80 -5.06 -2.85
CA LEU A 42 0.67 -4.13 -2.79
C LEU A 42 -0.42 -4.46 -3.82
N ASN A 43 -0.04 -4.96 -5.00
CA ASN A 43 -0.99 -5.42 -6.00
C ASN A 43 -1.75 -6.67 -5.54
N SER A 44 -1.12 -7.57 -4.77
CA SER A 44 -1.76 -8.81 -4.30
C SER A 44 -2.87 -8.59 -3.27
N ILE A 45 -2.88 -7.43 -2.59
CA ILE A 45 -3.98 -7.01 -1.71
C ILE A 45 -5.30 -6.83 -2.48
N ALA A 46 -5.24 -6.67 -3.81
CA ALA A 46 -6.41 -6.64 -4.69
C ALA A 46 -7.44 -5.54 -4.37
N LEU A 47 -7.00 -4.40 -3.84
CA LEU A 47 -7.89 -3.26 -3.57
C LEU A 47 -8.56 -2.77 -4.87
N PRO A 48 -9.90 -2.69 -4.94
CA PRO A 48 -10.60 -2.41 -6.20
C PRO A 48 -10.20 -1.07 -6.85
N PRO A 49 -10.29 -0.95 -8.18
CA PRO A 49 -9.86 0.24 -8.91
C PRO A 49 -10.76 1.47 -8.71
N ALA A 50 -11.94 1.31 -8.11
CA ALA A 50 -12.89 2.39 -7.87
C ALA A 50 -12.49 3.30 -6.68
N TYR A 51 -11.62 2.81 -5.78
CA TYR A 51 -11.17 3.57 -4.61
C TYR A 51 -10.16 4.65 -5.04
N ARG A 52 -10.46 5.90 -4.67
CA ARG A 52 -9.67 7.09 -5.07
C ARG A 52 -8.61 7.46 -4.04
N ASP A 53 -8.95 7.38 -2.76
CA ASP A 53 -8.06 7.72 -1.63
C ASP A 53 -7.59 6.45 -0.92
N ALA A 54 -6.95 5.57 -1.68
CA ALA A 54 -6.47 4.29 -1.17
C ALA A 54 -5.27 4.48 -0.22
N TRP A 55 -5.40 3.93 0.98
CA TRP A 55 -4.33 3.74 1.95
C TRP A 55 -3.85 2.29 1.90
N PHE A 56 -2.58 2.05 2.16
CA PHE A 56 -2.00 0.72 2.27
C PHE A 56 -1.05 0.67 3.46
N CYS A 57 -1.08 -0.43 4.21
CA CYS A 57 -0.21 -0.61 5.35
C CYS A 57 1.26 -0.78 4.90
N PRO A 58 2.20 0.00 5.47
CA PRO A 58 3.63 -0.19 5.22
C PRO A 58 4.15 -1.54 5.71
N ALA A 59 3.53 -2.11 6.76
CA ALA A 59 3.93 -3.38 7.32
C ALA A 59 3.13 -4.54 6.67
N PRO A 60 3.79 -5.60 6.18
CA PRO A 60 3.11 -6.76 5.61
C PRO A 60 2.28 -7.56 6.63
N THR A 61 2.54 -7.36 7.93
CA THR A 61 1.87 -8.06 9.04
C THR A 61 0.89 -7.16 9.81
N GLY A 62 0.46 -6.06 9.20
CA GLY A 62 -0.63 -5.23 9.72
C GLY A 62 -1.95 -6.00 9.72
N HIS A 63 -2.76 -5.84 10.77
CA HIS A 63 -4.12 -6.40 10.78
C HIS A 63 -5.08 -5.74 9.77
N ILE A 64 -4.76 -4.51 9.34
CA ILE A 64 -5.38 -3.80 8.23
C ILE A 64 -4.29 -3.63 7.17
N LEU A 65 -4.60 -3.97 5.92
CA LEU A 65 -3.63 -3.91 4.81
C LEU A 65 -3.94 -2.82 3.79
N ALA A 66 -5.22 -2.46 3.60
CA ALA A 66 -5.70 -1.38 2.74
C ALA A 66 -7.14 -0.98 3.09
#